data_AF-R9J1E8-F1
#
_entry.id   AF-R9J1E8-F1
#
_cell.length_a   1.000
_cell.length_b   1.000
_cell.length_c   1.000
_cell.angle_alpha   90.00
_cell.angle_beta   90.00
_cell.angle_gamma   90.00
#
_symmetry.space_group_name_H-M   'P 1'
#
loop_
_entity.id
_entity.type
_entity.pdbx_description
1 polymer ?
#
loop_
_entity_poly.entity_id
_entity_poly.type
_entity_poly.pdbx_seq_one_letter_code
_entity_poly.pdbx_strand_id
1 'polypeptide(L)'
;MSKEQADRCISGRSDWKKIVSVSDEVKTELAEVVKQDFISTNGKSIPEGTRRNDVINKYLNTLPSKQRSSASWTLDRMAGDYGSRLEALVKQNNPGWKPGDAFDTSILDQLDGTLGGVDFRA
;
A
#
# COMPACT_ATOMS: atom_id res chain seq x y z
N MET A 1 29.72 -15.01 9.26
CA MET A 1 28.74 -15.28 8.19
C MET A 1 29.42 -16.07 7.09
N SER A 2 28.89 -17.23 6.70
CA SER A 2 29.47 -18.03 5.60
C SER A 2 29.04 -17.47 4.23
N LYS A 3 29.90 -17.65 3.23
CA LYS A 3 29.69 -17.27 1.83
C LYS A 3 28.34 -17.78 1.27
N GLU A 4 27.90 -18.95 1.71
CA GLU A 4 26.58 -19.51 1.36
C GLU A 4 25.38 -18.72 1.93
N GLN A 5 25.51 -18.09 3.10
CA GLN A 5 24.47 -17.21 3.63
C GLN A 5 24.42 -15.88 2.87
N ALA A 6 25.57 -15.37 2.41
CA ALA A 6 25.64 -14.20 1.56
C ALA A 6 25.08 -14.49 0.15
N ASP A 7 25.41 -15.63 -0.45
CA ASP A 7 24.90 -16.04 -1.77
C ASP A 7 23.38 -16.32 -1.76
N ARG A 8 22.81 -16.78 -0.63
CA ARG A 8 21.35 -16.84 -0.44
C ARG A 8 20.69 -15.46 -0.33
N CYS A 9 21.39 -14.46 0.19
CA CYS A 9 20.92 -13.07 0.17
C CYS A 9 20.98 -12.46 -1.24
N ILE A 10 21.91 -12.92 -2.09
CA ILE A 10 22.16 -12.38 -3.44
C ILE A 10 21.31 -13.09 -4.53
N SER A 11 21.01 -14.38 -4.39
CA SER A 11 20.30 -15.19 -5.40
C SER A 11 18.77 -15.08 -5.41
N GLY A 12 18.19 -14.02 -4.85
CA GLY A 12 16.77 -13.73 -5.04
C GLY A 12 15.82 -14.78 -4.44
N ARG A 13 16.06 -15.15 -3.18
CA ARG A 13 15.08 -15.84 -2.32
C ARG A 13 13.74 -15.09 -2.43
N SER A 14 12.73 -15.65 -3.10
CA SER A 14 11.37 -15.07 -3.20
C SER A 14 10.40 -15.70 -2.20
N ASP A 15 10.90 -16.57 -1.32
CA ASP A 15 10.17 -17.24 -0.24
C ASP A 15 9.57 -16.28 0.79
N TRP A 16 10.08 -15.04 0.85
CA TRP A 16 9.52 -13.97 1.67
C TRP A 16 8.40 -13.18 0.98
N LYS A 17 8.20 -13.27 -0.34
CA LYS A 17 7.12 -12.58 -1.08
C LYS A 17 5.77 -13.29 -0.92
N LYS A 18 5.37 -13.53 0.32
CA LYS A 18 4.12 -14.20 0.69
C LYS A 18 3.16 -13.19 1.26
N ILE A 19 1.89 -13.25 0.85
CA ILE A 19 0.84 -12.47 1.49
C ILE A 19 0.59 -13.04 2.87
N VAL A 20 0.62 -12.16 3.87
CA VAL A 20 0.33 -12.49 5.27
C VAL A 20 -0.86 -11.69 5.76
N SER A 21 -1.55 -12.20 6.78
CA SER A 21 -2.62 -11.43 7.41
C SER A 21 -2.06 -10.17 8.06
N VAL A 22 -2.81 -9.07 7.89
CA VAL A 22 -2.55 -7.77 8.52
C VAL A 22 -3.79 -7.42 9.32
N SER A 23 -3.63 -6.80 10.49
CA SER A 23 -4.75 -6.33 11.32
C SER A 23 -5.54 -5.23 10.61
N ASP A 24 -6.86 -5.21 10.76
CA ASP A 24 -7.74 -4.22 10.11
C ASP A 24 -7.41 -2.77 10.47
N GLU A 25 -6.89 -2.51 11.67
CA GLU A 25 -6.40 -1.19 12.09
C GLU A 25 -5.29 -0.69 11.15
N VAL A 26 -4.28 -1.52 10.89
CA VAL A 26 -3.15 -1.18 9.99
C VAL A 26 -3.62 -1.07 8.54
N LYS A 27 -4.57 -1.90 8.11
CA LYS A 27 -5.15 -1.79 6.78
C LYS A 27 -5.87 -0.44 6.61
N THR A 28 -6.60 -0.02 7.63
CA THR A 28 -7.34 1.25 7.66
C THR A 28 -6.38 2.44 7.67
N GLU A 29 -5.39 2.45 8.57
CA GLU A 29 -4.37 3.50 8.65
C GLU A 29 -3.61 3.65 7.33
N LEU A 30 -3.23 2.52 6.69
CA LEU A 30 -2.57 2.55 5.40
C LEU A 30 -3.48 3.07 4.28
N ALA A 31 -4.75 2.65 4.24
CA ALA A 31 -5.72 3.11 3.26
C ALA A 31 -5.97 4.63 3.35
N GLU A 32 -6.07 5.17 4.57
CA GLU A 32 -6.23 6.61 4.80
C GLU A 32 -5.03 7.39 4.28
N VAL A 33 -3.80 6.96 4.58
CA VAL A 33 -2.59 7.64 4.08
C VAL A 33 -2.52 7.56 2.56
N VAL A 34 -2.86 6.43 1.95
CA VAL A 34 -2.90 6.29 0.48
C VAL A 34 -3.95 7.24 -0.13
N LYS A 35 -5.14 7.36 0.47
CA LYS A 35 -6.18 8.31 0.05
C LYS A 35 -5.68 9.75 0.12
N GLN A 36 -5.03 10.15 1.21
CA GLN A 36 -4.48 11.51 1.37
C GLN A 36 -3.35 11.81 0.37
N ASP A 37 -2.45 10.85 0.15
CA ASP A 37 -1.39 10.97 -0.85
C ASP A 37 -1.95 11.11 -2.27
N PHE A 38 -2.99 10.33 -2.57
CA PHE A 38 -3.67 10.38 -3.86
C PHE A 38 -4.34 11.74 -4.07
N ILE A 39 -5.05 12.27 -3.05
CA ILE A 39 -5.67 13.60 -3.12
C ILE A 39 -4.61 14.70 -3.32
N SER A 40 -3.53 14.68 -2.54
CA SER A 40 -2.53 15.76 -2.57
C SER A 40 -1.77 15.88 -3.90
N THR A 41 -1.68 14.79 -4.65
CA THR A 41 -0.99 14.75 -5.95
C THR A 41 -1.93 14.63 -7.14
N ASN A 42 -3.25 14.70 -6.90
CA ASN A 42 -4.27 14.38 -7.90
C ASN A 42 -4.02 13.02 -8.58
N GLY A 43 -3.64 12.00 -7.82
CA GLY A 43 -3.36 10.65 -8.30
C GLY A 43 -2.10 10.52 -9.16
N LYS A 44 -1.27 11.58 -9.29
CA LYS A 44 -0.11 11.58 -10.19
C LYS A 44 1.05 10.74 -9.68
N SER A 45 1.30 10.76 -8.37
CA SER A 45 2.48 10.13 -7.78
C SER A 45 2.32 9.96 -6.27
N ILE A 46 3.25 9.26 -5.65
CA ILE A 46 3.39 9.32 -4.19
C ILE A 46 4.10 10.64 -3.86
N PRO A 47 3.56 11.49 -2.96
CA PRO A 47 4.19 12.76 -2.61
C PRO A 47 5.48 12.55 -1.81
N GLU A 48 6.39 13.52 -1.91
CA GLU A 48 7.51 13.62 -0.98
C GLU A 48 6.97 13.82 0.45
N GLY A 49 7.53 13.11 1.43
CA GLY A 49 7.06 13.17 2.81
C GLY A 49 5.80 12.35 3.12
N THR A 50 5.41 11.42 2.24
CA THR A 50 4.35 10.45 2.54
C THR A 50 4.58 9.74 3.89
N ARG A 51 3.49 9.55 4.65
CA ARG A 51 3.50 8.81 5.92
C ARG A 51 3.37 7.30 5.74
N ARG A 52 3.34 6.77 4.51
CA ARG A 52 3.17 5.31 4.25
C ARG A 52 4.24 4.51 4.96
N ASN A 53 5.50 4.96 4.86
CA ASN A 53 6.64 4.29 5.48
C ASN A 53 6.54 4.30 7.01
N ASP A 54 5.95 5.34 7.62
CA ASP A 54 5.78 5.41 9.07
C ASP A 54 4.80 4.34 9.56
N VAL A 55 3.65 4.21 8.87
CA VAL A 55 2.65 3.17 9.15
C VAL A 55 3.25 1.77 8.98
N ILE A 56 3.97 1.54 7.88
CA ILE A 56 4.64 0.27 7.60
C ILE A 56 5.65 -0.04 8.71
N ASN A 57 6.58 0.87 9.00
CA ASN A 57 7.63 0.64 10.00
C ASN A 57 7.07 0.43 11.40
N LYS A 58 6.02 1.18 11.78
CA LYS A 58 5.31 1.01 13.05
C LYS A 58 4.76 -0.42 13.17
N TYR A 59 4.10 -0.93 12.13
CA TYR A 59 3.61 -2.31 12.13
C TYR A 59 4.75 -3.34 12.14
N LEU A 60 5.77 -3.18 11.30
CA LEU A 60 6.89 -4.13 11.24
C LEU A 60 7.62 -4.28 12.58
N ASN A 61 7.68 -3.21 13.38
CA ASN A 61 8.29 -3.23 14.70
C ASN A 61 7.52 -4.07 15.72
N THR A 62 6.22 -4.34 15.52
CA THR A 62 5.43 -5.23 16.37
C THR A 62 5.66 -6.71 16.05
N LEU A 63 6.23 -7.01 14.88
CA LEU A 63 6.40 -8.37 14.38
C LEU A 63 7.80 -8.95 14.68
N PRO A 64 7.91 -10.28 14.86
CA PRO A 64 9.18 -10.98 14.87
C PRO A 64 9.96 -10.77 13.56
N SER A 65 11.29 -10.64 13.64
CA SER A 65 12.17 -10.38 12.49
C SER A 65 11.91 -11.28 11.27
N LYS A 66 11.67 -12.57 11.49
CA LYS A 66 11.39 -13.56 10.42
C LYS A 66 10.13 -13.28 9.60
N GLN A 67 9.17 -12.51 10.13
CA GLN A 67 7.90 -12.19 9.47
C GLN A 67 7.93 -10.82 8.77
N ARG A 68 8.89 -9.95 9.11
CA ARG A 68 8.89 -8.55 8.67
C ARG A 68 9.00 -8.40 7.16
N SER A 69 9.81 -9.22 6.48
CA SER A 69 9.95 -9.14 5.02
C SER A 69 8.65 -9.45 4.29
N SER A 70 7.91 -10.47 4.72
CA SER A 70 6.60 -10.82 4.13
C SER A 70 5.51 -9.80 4.47
N ALA A 71 5.53 -9.28 5.69
CA ALA A 71 4.62 -8.20 6.10
C ALA A 71 4.86 -6.92 5.31
N SER A 72 6.12 -6.49 5.12
CA SER A 72 6.48 -5.33 4.32
C SER A 72 5.99 -5.49 2.88
N TRP A 73 6.29 -6.64 2.27
CA TRP A 73 5.82 -6.97 0.93
C TRP A 73 4.30 -6.90 0.80
N THR A 74 3.57 -7.41 1.80
CA THR A 74 2.11 -7.38 1.82
C THR A 74 1.58 -5.95 1.89
N LEU A 75 2.14 -5.12 2.78
CA LEU A 75 1.72 -3.72 2.93
C LEU A 75 2.03 -2.89 1.68
N ASP A 76 3.18 -3.10 1.04
CA ASP A 76 3.50 -2.43 -0.23
C ASP A 76 2.50 -2.80 -1.32
N ARG A 77 2.09 -4.08 -1.38
CA ARG A 77 1.07 -4.55 -2.31
C ARG A 77 -0.31 -3.98 -2.03
N MET A 78 -0.72 -3.93 -0.76
CA MET A 78 -1.97 -3.28 -0.34
C MET A 78 -1.97 -1.80 -0.72
N ALA A 79 -0.90 -1.06 -0.47
CA ALA A 79 -0.81 0.36 -0.81
C ALA A 79 -0.94 0.61 -2.32
N GLY A 80 -0.36 -0.27 -3.13
CA GLY A 80 -0.52 -0.26 -4.58
C GLY A 80 -1.96 -0.52 -5.02
N ASP A 81 -2.58 -1.57 -4.49
CA ASP A 81 -3.99 -1.92 -4.78
C ASP A 81 -4.96 -0.80 -4.40
N TYR A 82 -4.79 -0.21 -3.22
CA TYR A 82 -5.59 0.92 -2.78
C TYR A 82 -5.47 2.10 -3.75
N GLY A 83 -4.25 2.42 -4.20
CA GLY A 83 -4.02 3.45 -5.21
C GLY A 83 -4.74 3.14 -6.53
N SER A 84 -4.65 1.90 -7.02
CA SER A 84 -5.34 1.47 -8.24
C SER A 84 -6.87 1.52 -8.13
N ARG A 85 -7.44 1.17 -6.97
CA ARG A 85 -8.88 1.25 -6.71
C ARG A 85 -9.37 2.70 -6.70
N LEU A 86 -8.63 3.61 -6.08
CA LEU A 86 -8.92 5.05 -6.10
C LEU A 86 -8.87 5.60 -7.54
N GLU A 87 -7.83 5.24 -8.30
CA GLU A 87 -7.69 5.65 -9.70
C GLU A 87 -8.86 5.15 -10.58
N ALA A 88 -9.22 3.86 -10.44
CA ALA A 88 -10.32 3.27 -11.16
C ALA A 88 -11.65 3.96 -10.86
N LEU A 89 -11.88 4.30 -9.59
CA LEU A 89 -13.09 5.01 -9.17
C LEU A 89 -13.18 6.42 -9.76
N VAL A 90 -12.07 7.18 -9.73
CA VAL A 90 -12.03 8.51 -10.34
C VAL A 90 -12.30 8.42 -11.83
N LYS A 91 -11.68 7.47 -12.54
CA LYS A 91 -11.93 7.24 -13.98
C LYS A 91 -13.37 6.83 -14.28
N GLN A 92 -14.00 6.06 -13.40
CA GLN A 92 -15.41 5.66 -13.57
C GLN A 92 -16.35 6.86 -13.48
N ASN A 93 -16.09 7.78 -12.55
CA ASN A 93 -16.93 8.96 -12.33
C ASN A 93 -16.51 10.16 -13.21
N ASN A 94 -15.28 10.18 -13.70
CA ASN A 94 -14.72 11.19 -14.59
C ASN A 94 -13.86 10.53 -15.70
N PRO A 95 -14.49 10.01 -16.78
CA PRO A 95 -13.78 9.26 -17.83
C PRO A 95 -12.68 10.03 -18.57
N GLY A 96 -12.71 11.36 -18.54
CA GLY A 96 -11.70 12.22 -19.18
C GLY A 96 -10.49 12.51 -18.30
N TRP A 97 -10.54 12.18 -17.01
CA TRP A 97 -9.50 12.47 -16.04
C TRP A 97 -8.21 11.67 -16.30
N LYS A 98 -7.06 12.34 -16.13
CA LYS A 98 -5.73 11.72 -16.15
C LYS A 98 -5.01 12.02 -14.83
N PRO A 99 -4.07 11.15 -14.41
CA PRO A 99 -3.25 11.42 -13.22
C PRO A 99 -2.60 12.81 -13.26
N GLY A 100 -2.86 13.61 -12.23
CA GLY A 100 -2.43 15.02 -12.11
C GLY A 100 -3.53 16.04 -12.40
N ASP A 101 -4.59 15.66 -13.13
CA ASP A 101 -5.73 16.53 -13.37
C ASP A 101 -6.54 16.71 -12.08
N ALA A 102 -7.07 17.91 -11.85
CA ALA A 102 -7.99 18.13 -10.74
C ALA A 102 -9.25 17.25 -10.89
N PHE A 103 -9.77 16.75 -9.77
CA PHE A 103 -11.00 15.99 -9.71
C PHE A 103 -11.78 16.32 -8.43
N ASP A 104 -13.06 15.98 -8.40
CA ASP A 104 -13.88 16.10 -7.20
C ASP A 104 -13.49 14.99 -6.20
N THR A 105 -12.88 15.37 -5.07
CA THR A 105 -12.39 14.42 -4.08
C THR A 105 -13.50 13.66 -3.37
N SER A 106 -14.74 14.16 -3.38
CA SER A 106 -15.90 13.47 -2.80
C SER A 106 -16.24 12.16 -3.51
N ILE A 107 -15.74 11.96 -4.75
CA ILE A 107 -15.81 10.68 -5.46
C ILE A 107 -15.23 9.56 -4.58
N LEU A 108 -14.16 9.85 -3.84
CA LEU A 108 -13.44 8.84 -3.04
C LEU A 108 -14.24 8.37 -1.81
N ASP A 109 -15.27 9.08 -1.39
CA ASP A 109 -16.10 8.72 -0.24
C ASP A 109 -16.95 7.47 -0.53
N GLN A 110 -17.13 7.12 -1.81
CA GLN A 110 -17.75 5.85 -2.23
C GLN A 110 -16.92 4.61 -1.82
N LEU A 111 -15.64 4.79 -1.49
CA LEU A 111 -14.75 3.73 -1.02
C LEU A 111 -14.47 3.77 0.50
N ASP A 112 -14.99 4.76 1.23
CA ASP A 112 -14.73 4.87 2.67
C ASP A 112 -15.29 3.66 3.42
N GLY A 113 -14.45 3.09 4.31
CA GLY A 113 -14.74 1.83 5.01
C GLY A 113 -14.54 0.55 4.19
N THR A 114 -14.44 0.61 2.85
CA THR A 114 -14.20 -0.57 1.99
C THR A 114 -12.78 -0.61 1.41
N LEU A 115 -12.03 0.48 1.48
CA LEU A 115 -10.66 0.51 0.98
C LEU A 115 -9.73 -0.36 1.84
N GLY A 116 -9.68 -0.11 3.15
CA GLY A 116 -8.89 -0.90 4.12
C GLY A 116 -9.58 -2.13 4.70
N GLY A 117 -10.91 -2.27 4.53
CA GLY A 117 -11.70 -3.35 5.14
C GLY A 117 -11.77 -4.65 4.34
N VAL A 118 -11.20 -4.70 3.13
CA VAL A 118 -11.24 -5.89 2.27
C VAL A 118 -10.03 -6.78 2.54
N ASP A 119 -10.26 -8.09 2.64
CA ASP A 119 -9.17 -9.05 2.71
C ASP A 119 -8.35 -9.02 1.41
N PHE A 120 -7.12 -8.53 1.52
CA PHE A 120 -6.18 -8.49 0.42
C PHE A 120 -5.78 -9.91 0.03
N ARG A 121 -6.07 -10.28 -1.22
CA ARG A 121 -5.68 -11.56 -1.84
C ARG A 121 -4.80 -11.23 -3.04
N ALA A 122 -3.62 -11.85 -3.11
CA ALA A 122 -2.68 -11.70 -4.23
C ALA A 122 -3.20 -12.34 -5.52
#